data_AF-A0A496Y6A6-F1
#
_entry.id   AF-A0A496Y6A6-F1
#
_cell.length_a   1.000
_cell.length_b   1.000
_cell.length_c   1.000
_cell.angle_alpha   90.00
_cell.angle_beta   90.00
_cell.angle_gamma   90.00
#
_symmetry.space_group_name_H-M   'P 1'
#
loop_
_entity.id
_entity.type
_entity.pdbx_description
1 polymer ?
#
loop_
_entity_poly.entity_id
_entity_poly.type
_entity_poly.pdbx_seq_one_letter_code
_entity_poly.pdbx_strand_id
1 'polypeptide(L)'
;KQAPVTVSLSGLEGADWLPAQWCRLHKVESLNDSTQPNRLIEFSGPVDLQPGRTQFFWLTVRPPADAKPGIYTGRVFFQSIHEVKQLEITCEVLPFRLEKSPIIGGAFMDETNLPESWYRDMKEHGLDAIQYFWGYEARITRKGDQVVIDLSRMDDFMEGLNAAGMKGPVVISLGNDYHLHYERRIAEAFGIPIDTLENVGGKRVVGPAVSPELDRLFVDGLRQIRHHWEVKGYPQELVVLIYDEPTERLLARCKNRYDLLKTVMPDTRVYGVVMNRREWAESMLDQMDIIVANGDFVACRELAKKHGKGFWIYGTLGNVYTARYRMGCRAWHFDAEGVFFWMYNYWSYDPDACAVYPHPEDPNKLIRSTMWEGVREGMDDLRYSATAENLIKRAPAEKKAQARKKLEAVKNSIKPGERPPSGKSLDEQRLLKYYNEPTRIRNQVIDIILDLL
;
A
#
# COMPACT_ATOMS: atom_id res chain seq x y z
N LYS A 1 4.99 40.84 13.12
CA LYS A 1 4.64 40.06 14.34
C LYS A 1 3.93 38.80 13.86
N GLN A 2 4.27 37.63 14.41
CA GLN A 2 3.48 36.41 14.20
C GLN A 2 2.05 36.68 14.70
N ALA A 3 1.05 36.33 13.88
CA ALA A 3 -0.35 36.44 14.23
C ALA A 3 -0.88 35.02 14.41
N PRO A 4 -1.21 34.60 15.64
CA PRO A 4 -1.76 33.28 15.86
C PRO A 4 -3.16 33.20 15.22
N VAL A 5 -3.45 32.07 14.57
CA VAL A 5 -4.77 31.76 14.03
C VAL A 5 -5.35 30.56 14.78
N THR A 6 -6.54 30.74 15.35
CA THR A 6 -7.32 29.62 15.90
C THR A 6 -8.14 29.01 14.77
N VAL A 7 -8.02 27.70 14.59
CA VAL A 7 -8.85 26.95 13.65
C VAL A 7 -9.74 26.00 14.43
N SER A 8 -11.05 26.10 14.22
CA SER A 8 -12.03 25.28 14.94
C SER A 8 -13.17 24.84 14.02
N LEU A 9 -13.77 23.71 14.37
CA LEU A 9 -14.99 23.20 13.75
C LEU A 9 -16.14 23.40 14.75
N SER A 10 -17.23 24.02 14.32
CA SER A 10 -18.47 24.03 15.11
C SER A 10 -19.57 23.29 14.38
N GLY A 11 -20.30 22.44 15.10
CA GLY A 11 -21.69 22.14 14.77
C GLY A 11 -22.59 23.12 15.53
N LEU A 12 -23.57 23.76 14.88
CA LEU A 12 -24.69 24.32 15.64
C LEU A 12 -25.62 23.16 16.05
N GLU A 13 -26.52 23.36 17.00
CA GLU A 13 -27.40 22.28 17.48
C GLU A 13 -28.49 21.93 16.44
N GLY A 14 -28.70 20.63 16.15
CA GLY A 14 -29.77 20.13 15.26
C GLY A 14 -29.45 18.76 14.61
N ALA A 15 -30.45 18.12 14.01
CA ALA A 15 -30.32 16.77 13.41
C ALA A 15 -29.51 16.72 12.09
N ASP A 16 -29.35 17.88 11.43
CA ASP A 16 -28.69 18.02 10.12
C ASP A 16 -27.26 18.57 10.23
N TRP A 17 -26.63 18.44 11.41
CA TRP A 17 -25.31 18.98 11.70
C TRP A 17 -24.20 17.95 11.67
N LEU A 18 -23.08 18.31 11.04
CA LEU A 18 -21.88 17.49 10.94
C LEU A 18 -21.28 17.27 12.34
N PRO A 19 -21.34 16.04 12.88
CA PRO A 19 -20.87 15.79 14.23
C PRO A 19 -19.35 15.98 14.33
N ALA A 20 -18.88 16.74 15.31
CA ALA A 20 -17.45 17.01 15.49
C ALA A 20 -16.61 15.72 15.65
N GLN A 21 -17.20 14.66 16.22
CA GLN A 21 -16.57 13.34 16.36
C GLN A 21 -16.30 12.62 15.03
N TRP A 22 -16.93 13.04 13.92
CA TRP A 22 -16.63 12.54 12.58
C TRP A 22 -15.42 13.24 11.96
N CYS A 23 -14.99 14.36 12.54
CA CYS A 23 -14.04 15.25 11.94
C CYS A 23 -12.70 15.21 12.68
N ARG A 24 -11.60 15.25 11.92
CA ARG A 24 -10.26 15.46 12.46
C ARG A 24 -9.54 16.52 11.64
N LEU A 25 -8.99 17.51 12.33
CA LEU A 25 -8.28 18.62 11.71
C LEU A 25 -6.80 18.53 12.06
N HIS A 26 -5.94 18.63 11.05
CA HIS A 26 -4.50 18.62 11.21
C HIS A 26 -3.88 19.83 10.53
N LYS A 27 -2.74 20.29 11.04
CA LYS A 27 -1.81 21.11 10.25
C LYS A 27 -1.11 20.19 9.26
N VAL A 28 -0.82 20.69 8.06
CA VAL A 28 0.05 19.98 7.13
C VAL A 28 1.43 20.61 7.15
N GLU A 29 2.45 19.83 7.50
CA GLU A 29 3.83 20.31 7.63
C GLU A 29 4.79 19.57 6.72
N SER A 30 5.85 20.26 6.31
CA SER A 30 6.99 19.70 5.57
C SER A 30 8.05 19.15 6.53
N LEU A 31 8.93 18.29 6.03
CA LEU A 31 10.11 17.86 6.82
C LEU A 31 11.07 19.02 7.05
N ASN A 32 11.19 19.84 6.01
CA ASN A 32 12.08 20.99 5.91
C ASN A 32 11.58 21.92 4.79
N ASP A 33 12.25 23.06 4.62
CA ASP A 33 11.83 24.09 3.66
C ASP A 33 11.94 23.66 2.17
N SER A 34 12.64 22.56 1.85
CA SER A 34 12.80 22.05 0.48
C SER A 34 11.84 20.92 0.12
N THR A 35 10.99 20.48 1.05
CA THR A 35 10.05 19.36 0.86
C THR A 35 8.60 19.85 0.82
N GLN A 36 7.74 19.10 0.11
CA GLN A 36 6.31 19.45 0.06
C GLN A 36 5.65 19.16 1.41
N PRO A 37 4.71 20.00 1.86
CA PRO A 37 4.00 19.75 3.11
C PRO A 37 3.10 18.53 2.93
N ASN A 38 3.42 17.45 3.65
CA ASN A 38 2.73 16.19 3.51
C ASN A 38 2.43 15.49 4.85
N ARG A 39 2.92 15.97 6.00
CA ARG A 39 2.69 15.36 7.31
C ARG A 39 1.49 15.96 8.01
N LEU A 40 0.60 15.12 8.51
CA LEU A 40 -0.60 15.53 9.23
C LEU A 40 -0.30 15.62 10.73
N ILE A 41 -0.08 16.84 11.20
CA ILE A 41 0.31 17.14 12.59
C ILE A 41 -0.93 17.54 13.39
N GLU A 42 -1.21 16.80 14.45
CA GLU A 42 -2.21 17.18 15.45
C GLU A 42 -1.79 18.49 16.14
N PHE A 43 -2.75 19.31 16.50
CA PHE A 43 -2.49 20.56 17.19
C PHE A 43 -3.62 20.90 18.15
N SER A 44 -3.27 21.57 19.25
CA SER A 44 -4.22 22.09 20.22
C SER A 44 -4.00 23.58 20.37
N GLY A 45 -5.05 24.37 20.19
CA GLY A 45 -4.98 25.83 20.34
C GLY A 45 -4.53 26.57 19.07
N PRO A 46 -4.08 27.83 19.22
CA PRO A 46 -3.72 28.67 18.08
C PRO A 46 -2.48 28.18 17.33
N VAL A 47 -2.46 28.44 16.02
CA VAL A 47 -1.36 28.12 15.11
C VAL A 47 -0.65 29.40 14.69
N ASP A 48 0.67 29.46 14.92
CA ASP A 48 1.47 30.61 14.53
C ASP A 48 1.74 30.61 13.02
N LEU A 49 1.28 31.67 12.35
CA LEU A 49 1.57 31.88 10.93
C LEU A 49 2.85 32.70 10.74
N GLN A 50 3.77 32.16 9.94
CA GLN A 50 5.01 32.85 9.60
C GLN A 50 4.82 33.81 8.41
N PRO A 51 5.35 35.04 8.46
CA PRO A 51 5.29 35.96 7.33
C PRO A 51 5.86 35.35 6.05
N GLY A 52 5.14 35.49 4.93
CA GLY A 52 5.57 34.98 3.63
C GLY A 52 5.51 33.46 3.47
N ARG A 53 4.90 32.72 4.42
CA ARG A 53 4.67 31.27 4.31
C ARG A 53 3.18 30.93 4.28
N THR A 54 2.83 29.94 3.48
CA THR A 54 1.49 29.35 3.44
C THR A 54 1.40 28.19 4.42
N GLN A 55 0.37 28.17 5.28
CA GLN A 55 0.03 27.04 6.13
C GLN A 55 -1.18 26.30 5.56
N PHE A 56 -1.04 24.99 5.36
CA PHE A 56 -2.13 24.13 4.91
C PHE A 56 -2.79 23.43 6.10
N PHE A 57 -4.08 23.18 6.00
CA PHE A 57 -4.85 22.42 6.98
C PHE A 57 -5.54 21.26 6.27
N TRP A 58 -5.61 20.11 6.95
CA TRP A 58 -6.25 18.91 6.45
C TRP A 58 -7.44 18.53 7.33
N LEU A 59 -8.63 18.47 6.74
CA LEU A 59 -9.85 18.02 7.39
C LEU A 59 -10.22 16.62 6.88
N THR A 60 -10.15 15.63 7.76
CA THR A 60 -10.73 14.30 7.51
C THR A 60 -12.15 14.27 8.04
N VAL A 61 -13.11 13.85 7.21
CA VAL A 61 -14.49 13.58 7.61
C VAL A 61 -14.77 12.09 7.44
N ARG A 62 -15.09 11.40 8.54
CA ARG A 62 -15.32 9.95 8.58
C ARG A 62 -16.61 9.65 9.35
N PRO A 63 -17.76 9.58 8.66
CA PRO A 63 -18.99 9.09 9.25
C PRO A 63 -18.82 7.66 9.76
N PRO A 64 -19.37 7.30 10.93
CA PRO A 64 -19.39 5.93 11.42
C PRO A 64 -20.29 5.07 10.53
N ALA A 65 -20.11 3.75 10.61
CA ALA A 65 -20.85 2.83 9.75
C ALA A 65 -22.37 2.93 9.94
N ASP A 66 -22.86 3.34 11.10
CA ASP A 66 -24.27 3.50 11.45
C ASP A 66 -24.80 4.94 11.27
N ALA A 67 -24.02 5.83 10.65
CA ALA A 67 -24.50 7.15 10.26
C ALA A 67 -25.79 7.04 9.42
N LYS A 68 -26.77 7.88 9.74
CA LYS A 68 -28.02 7.91 8.99
C LYS A 68 -27.79 8.60 7.64
N PRO A 69 -28.48 8.17 6.57
CA PRO A 69 -28.43 8.89 5.31
C PRO A 69 -28.98 10.30 5.47
N GLY A 70 -28.38 11.27 4.79
CA GLY A 70 -28.77 12.67 4.90
C GLY A 70 -27.62 13.64 4.60
N ILE A 71 -27.96 14.92 4.58
CA ILE A 71 -27.01 16.00 4.36
C ILE A 71 -26.66 16.61 5.72
N TYR A 72 -25.37 16.58 6.04
CA TYR A 72 -24.82 17.15 7.27
C TYR A 72 -24.02 18.41 6.95
N THR A 73 -24.34 19.51 7.63
CA THR A 73 -23.65 20.80 7.42
C THR A 73 -22.73 21.15 8.58
N GLY A 74 -21.63 21.82 8.30
CA GLY A 74 -20.64 22.23 9.29
C GLY A 74 -19.91 23.50 8.86
N ARG A 75 -19.22 24.13 9.80
CA ARG A 75 -18.39 25.31 9.52
C ARG A 75 -17.02 25.20 10.15
N VAL A 76 -15.99 25.52 9.37
CA VAL A 76 -14.62 25.69 9.85
C VAL A 76 -14.35 27.18 9.98
N PHE A 77 -13.92 27.61 11.15
CA PHE A 77 -13.56 29.00 11.45
C PHE A 77 -12.05 29.14 11.46
N PHE A 78 -11.56 30.20 10.82
CA PHE A 78 -10.19 30.67 10.90
C PHE A 78 -10.22 32.05 11.55
N GLN A 79 -9.75 32.14 12.80
CA GLN A 79 -9.80 33.36 13.59
C GLN A 79 -8.40 33.87 13.90
N SER A 80 -8.09 35.09 13.46
CA SER A 80 -6.91 35.86 13.89
C SER A 80 -7.34 37.02 14.81
N ILE A 81 -6.36 37.79 15.29
CA ILE A 81 -6.63 39.04 16.03
C ILE A 81 -7.28 40.13 15.16
N HIS A 82 -7.25 40.01 13.83
CA HIS A 82 -7.73 41.03 12.89
C HIS A 82 -9.01 40.62 12.15
N GLU A 83 -9.21 39.32 11.93
CA GLU A 83 -10.30 38.83 11.10
C GLU A 83 -10.78 37.43 11.53
N VAL A 84 -12.05 37.15 11.24
CA VAL A 84 -12.64 35.82 11.28
C VAL A 84 -13.10 35.47 9.87
N LYS A 85 -12.63 34.34 9.35
CA LYS A 85 -13.12 33.73 8.12
C LYS A 85 -13.84 32.43 8.46
N GLN A 86 -14.88 32.11 7.70
CA GLN A 86 -15.61 30.86 7.83
C GLN A 86 -15.68 30.14 6.48
N LEU A 87 -15.57 28.82 6.51
CA LEU A 87 -15.79 27.93 5.38
C LEU A 87 -16.95 26.98 5.72
N GLU A 88 -17.98 26.97 4.89
CA GLU A 88 -19.07 26.01 5.01
C GLU A 88 -18.69 24.68 4.37
N ILE A 89 -19.03 23.59 5.03
CA ILE A 89 -18.72 22.22 4.62
C ILE A 89 -19.99 21.40 4.68
N THR A 90 -20.22 20.62 3.64
CA THR A 90 -21.36 19.72 3.54
C THR A 90 -20.87 18.30 3.33
N CYS A 91 -21.40 17.36 4.11
CA CYS A 91 -21.15 15.93 3.98
C CYS A 91 -22.48 15.21 3.73
N GLU A 92 -22.62 14.61 2.56
CA GLU A 92 -23.78 13.76 2.24
C GLU A 92 -23.46 12.30 2.58
N VAL A 93 -24.26 11.71 3.47
CA VAL A 93 -24.23 10.28 3.75
C VAL A 93 -25.28 9.60 2.87
N LEU A 94 -24.82 8.76 1.95
CA LEU A 94 -25.67 8.08 0.98
C LEU A 94 -26.39 6.85 1.58
N PRO A 95 -27.55 6.42 1.03
CA PRO A 95 -28.40 5.38 1.62
C PRO A 95 -27.91 3.95 1.36
N PHE A 96 -26.61 3.69 1.45
CA PHE A 96 -26.04 2.35 1.32
C PHE A 96 -24.77 2.18 2.13
N ARG A 97 -24.42 0.91 2.39
CA ARG A 97 -23.16 0.52 3.03
C ARG A 97 -22.22 -0.04 1.98
N LEU A 98 -20.95 0.34 2.08
CA LEU A 98 -19.92 -0.19 1.21
C LEU A 98 -19.63 -1.66 1.53
N GLU A 99 -19.65 -2.51 0.50
CA GLU A 99 -19.19 -3.89 0.58
C GLU A 99 -17.66 -3.97 0.53
N LYS A 100 -17.10 -5.09 1.00
CA LYS A 100 -15.65 -5.34 0.91
C LYS A 100 -15.23 -5.57 -0.53
N SER A 101 -14.08 -5.01 -0.91
CA SER A 101 -13.45 -5.32 -2.20
C SER A 101 -12.71 -6.65 -2.14
N PRO A 102 -12.73 -7.46 -3.23
CA PRO A 102 -11.87 -8.63 -3.34
C PRO A 102 -10.41 -8.27 -3.64
N ILE A 103 -10.10 -7.04 -4.06
CA ILE A 103 -8.74 -6.60 -4.34
C ILE A 103 -8.03 -6.31 -3.02
N ILE A 104 -6.91 -6.99 -2.78
CA ILE A 104 -6.16 -6.89 -1.54
C ILE A 104 -5.24 -5.69 -1.57
N GLY A 105 -5.35 -4.80 -0.59
CA GLY A 105 -4.39 -3.71 -0.39
C GLY A 105 -3.21 -4.18 0.47
N GLY A 106 -1.99 -3.89 0.03
CA GLY A 106 -0.78 -4.17 0.79
C GLY A 106 0.24 -3.04 0.78
N ALA A 107 1.23 -3.15 1.66
CA ALA A 107 2.33 -2.19 1.75
C ALA A 107 3.68 -2.90 1.85
N PHE A 108 4.70 -2.29 1.25
CA PHE A 108 6.08 -2.64 1.51
C PHE A 108 6.49 -1.97 2.82
N MET A 109 6.92 -2.78 3.78
CA MET A 109 7.28 -2.39 5.14
C MET A 109 8.73 -2.76 5.42
N ASP A 110 9.43 -1.90 6.17
CA ASP A 110 10.73 -2.18 6.73
C ASP A 110 10.58 -3.06 7.99
N GLU A 111 11.59 -3.87 8.33
CA GLU A 111 11.61 -4.80 9.49
C GLU A 111 11.73 -4.06 10.85
N THR A 112 11.08 -2.91 11.01
CA THR A 112 11.03 -2.19 12.29
C THR A 112 9.96 -2.79 13.19
N ASN A 113 10.22 -2.88 14.50
CA ASN A 113 9.18 -3.23 15.46
C ASN A 113 8.16 -2.09 15.58
N LEU A 114 6.94 -2.32 15.11
CA LEU A 114 5.87 -1.34 15.13
C LEU A 114 4.86 -1.66 16.24
N PRO A 115 4.32 -0.66 16.95
CA PRO A 115 3.23 -0.87 17.90
C PRO A 115 1.97 -1.43 17.21
N GLU A 116 1.16 -2.18 17.97
CA GLU A 116 -0.13 -2.74 17.50
C GLU A 116 -1.04 -1.69 16.83
N SER A 117 -1.04 -0.46 17.36
CA SER A 117 -1.84 0.66 16.84
C SER A 117 -1.55 0.99 15.39
N TRP A 118 -0.34 0.72 14.90
CA TRP A 118 0.07 0.99 13.51
C TRP A 118 -0.52 -0.04 12.54
N TYR A 119 -0.57 -1.32 12.93
CA TYR A 119 -1.26 -2.35 12.15
C TYR A 119 -2.77 -2.11 12.14
N ARG A 120 -3.35 -1.64 13.25
CA ARG A 120 -4.75 -1.21 13.30
C ARG A 120 -5.00 -0.04 12.34
N ASP A 121 -4.09 0.93 12.28
CA ASP A 121 -4.15 2.03 11.34
C ASP A 121 -4.11 1.54 9.88
N MET A 122 -3.19 0.62 9.53
CA MET A 122 -3.17 -0.06 8.22
C MET A 122 -4.52 -0.70 7.90
N LYS A 123 -5.10 -1.44 8.85
CA LYS A 123 -6.38 -2.10 8.68
C LYS A 123 -7.51 -1.10 8.45
N GLU A 124 -7.52 -0.01 9.21
CA GLU A 124 -8.50 1.07 9.04
C GLU A 124 -8.39 1.77 7.68
N HIS A 125 -7.19 1.84 7.11
CA HIS A 125 -6.93 2.34 5.75
C HIS A 125 -7.26 1.31 4.66
N GLY A 126 -7.70 0.12 5.05
CA GLY A 126 -8.16 -0.92 4.13
C GLY A 126 -7.07 -1.87 3.65
N LEU A 127 -5.88 -1.84 4.27
CA LEU A 127 -4.85 -2.83 3.97
C LEU A 127 -5.05 -4.11 4.76
N ASP A 128 -4.67 -5.21 4.14
CA ASP A 128 -4.68 -6.55 4.74
C ASP A 128 -3.34 -7.27 4.57
N ALA A 129 -2.51 -6.85 3.61
CA ALA A 129 -1.26 -7.51 3.27
C ALA A 129 -0.01 -6.67 3.61
N ILE A 130 1.09 -7.36 3.88
CA ILE A 130 2.41 -6.74 4.06
C ILE A 130 3.45 -7.48 3.23
N GLN A 131 4.47 -6.76 2.79
CA GLN A 131 5.70 -7.31 2.24
C GLN A 131 6.89 -6.71 2.98
N TYR A 132 7.89 -7.52 3.31
CA TYR A 132 9.15 -7.03 3.88
C TYR A 132 10.35 -7.82 3.35
N PHE A 133 11.51 -7.17 3.34
CA PHE A 133 12.79 -7.80 3.00
C PHE A 133 13.41 -8.47 4.20
N TRP A 134 13.75 -9.74 4.03
CA TRP A 134 14.49 -10.53 5.00
C TRP A 134 15.80 -9.81 5.37
N GLY A 135 16.13 -9.81 6.66
CA GLY A 135 17.52 -9.74 7.08
C GLY A 135 18.08 -8.35 7.32
N TYR A 136 17.28 -7.37 7.74
CA TYR A 136 17.84 -6.29 8.55
C TYR A 136 18.02 -6.75 10.00
N GLU A 137 17.07 -7.53 10.53
CA GLU A 137 17.10 -7.98 11.92
C GLU A 137 16.98 -9.50 12.13
N ALA A 138 16.57 -10.27 11.11
CA ALA A 138 16.53 -11.74 11.20
C ALA A 138 17.94 -12.34 11.41
N ARG A 139 18.16 -12.93 12.59
CA ARG A 139 19.45 -13.53 12.96
C ARG A 139 19.51 -14.98 12.50
N ILE A 140 20.43 -15.27 11.61
CA ILE A 140 20.81 -16.63 11.26
C ILE A 140 22.10 -16.97 11.99
N THR A 141 22.08 -18.07 12.74
CA THR A 141 23.25 -18.61 13.44
C THR A 141 23.48 -20.05 13.06
N ARG A 142 24.63 -20.59 13.47
CA ARG A 142 25.04 -21.97 13.21
C ARG A 142 24.98 -22.78 14.49
N LYS A 143 24.36 -23.96 14.44
CA LYS A 143 24.44 -24.99 15.48
C LYS A 143 24.89 -26.31 14.85
N GLY A 144 26.16 -26.65 14.99
CA GLY A 144 26.73 -27.77 14.23
C GLY A 144 26.60 -27.51 12.73
N ASP A 145 25.99 -28.43 11.98
CA ASP A 145 25.80 -28.27 10.52
C ASP A 145 24.41 -27.79 10.12
N GLN A 146 23.63 -27.32 11.10
CA GLN A 146 22.26 -26.82 10.92
C GLN A 146 22.22 -25.29 11.03
N VAL A 147 21.39 -24.71 10.17
CA VAL A 147 20.98 -23.31 10.28
C VAL A 147 20.13 -23.19 11.54
N VAL A 148 20.18 -22.06 12.24
CA VAL A 148 19.21 -21.70 13.27
C VAL A 148 18.72 -20.29 12.99
N ILE A 149 17.43 -20.15 12.72
CA ILE A 149 16.79 -18.87 12.43
C ILE A 149 16.08 -18.35 13.69
N ASP A 150 16.41 -17.13 14.09
CA ASP A 150 15.61 -16.37 15.05
C ASP A 150 14.37 -15.78 14.36
N LEU A 151 13.20 -16.34 14.67
CA LEU A 151 11.90 -15.94 14.13
C LEU A 151 11.10 -15.07 15.10
N SER A 152 11.70 -14.59 16.21
CA SER A 152 11.02 -13.73 17.18
C SER A 152 10.47 -12.45 16.55
N ARG A 153 11.23 -11.83 15.62
CA ARG A 153 10.75 -10.67 14.87
C ARG A 153 9.53 -10.97 14.01
N MET A 154 9.45 -12.17 13.45
CA MET A 154 8.25 -12.61 12.73
C MET A 154 7.07 -12.75 13.68
N ASP A 155 7.30 -13.28 14.89
CA ASP A 155 6.26 -13.36 15.91
C ASP A 155 5.74 -11.98 16.32
N ASP A 156 6.63 -11.01 16.56
CA ASP A 156 6.28 -9.66 16.97
C ASP A 156 5.31 -9.00 15.98
N PHE A 157 5.65 -8.96 14.69
CA PHE A 157 4.75 -8.32 13.71
C PHE A 157 3.50 -9.16 13.44
N MET A 158 3.58 -10.50 13.50
CA MET A 158 2.41 -11.36 13.30
C MET A 158 1.39 -11.20 14.44
N GLU A 159 1.85 -11.00 15.67
CA GLU A 159 0.98 -10.63 16.80
C GLU A 159 0.23 -9.32 16.51
N GLY A 160 0.95 -8.28 16.06
CA GLY A 160 0.35 -7.01 15.64
C GLY A 160 -0.66 -7.15 14.51
N LEU A 161 -0.35 -7.92 13.46
CA LEU A 161 -1.26 -8.20 12.33
C LEU A 161 -2.53 -8.92 12.81
N ASN A 162 -2.38 -9.93 13.65
CA ASN A 162 -3.49 -10.72 14.18
C ASN A 162 -4.39 -9.87 15.08
N ALA A 163 -3.81 -9.09 15.99
CA ALA A 163 -4.56 -8.18 16.87
C ALA A 163 -5.33 -7.11 16.08
N ALA A 164 -4.76 -6.62 14.97
CA ALA A 164 -5.44 -5.71 14.06
C ALA A 164 -6.49 -6.39 13.17
N GLY A 165 -6.54 -7.73 13.11
CA GLY A 165 -7.45 -8.48 12.24
C GLY A 165 -7.09 -8.39 10.74
N MET A 166 -5.80 -8.24 10.44
CA MET A 166 -5.27 -8.25 9.07
C MET A 166 -5.23 -9.68 8.52
N LYS A 167 -5.74 -9.86 7.30
CA LYS A 167 -5.96 -11.19 6.70
C LYS A 167 -4.81 -11.70 5.84
N GLY A 168 -3.78 -10.88 5.62
CA GLY A 168 -2.69 -11.19 4.71
C GLY A 168 -3.06 -10.98 3.23
N PRO A 169 -2.22 -11.49 2.32
CA PRO A 169 -1.04 -12.33 2.56
C PRO A 169 0.12 -11.60 3.25
N VAL A 170 1.07 -12.38 3.77
CA VAL A 170 2.38 -11.91 4.25
C VAL A 170 3.44 -12.35 3.25
N VAL A 171 4.12 -11.39 2.64
CA VAL A 171 5.16 -11.64 1.63
C VAL A 171 6.54 -11.48 2.27
N ILE A 172 7.33 -12.55 2.27
CA ILE A 172 8.73 -12.53 2.73
C ILE A 172 9.66 -12.43 1.52
N SER A 173 10.47 -11.38 1.44
CA SER A 173 11.41 -11.14 0.35
C SER A 173 12.83 -11.58 0.70
N LEU A 174 13.35 -12.62 0.04
CA LEU A 174 14.64 -13.24 0.35
C LEU A 174 15.85 -12.49 -0.24
N GLY A 175 15.62 -11.52 -1.12
CA GLY A 175 16.64 -10.66 -1.70
C GLY A 175 16.10 -9.76 -2.81
N ASN A 176 17.01 -9.03 -3.47
CA ASN A 176 16.74 -8.19 -4.63
C ASN A 176 17.71 -8.49 -5.77
N ASP A 177 17.63 -7.72 -6.86
CA ASP A 177 18.38 -8.00 -8.07
C ASP A 177 19.91 -8.05 -7.85
N TYR A 178 20.45 -7.39 -6.82
CA TYR A 178 21.88 -7.31 -6.56
C TYR A 178 22.30 -7.78 -5.16
N HIS A 179 21.38 -7.94 -4.22
CA HIS A 179 21.66 -8.26 -2.84
C HIS A 179 20.86 -9.50 -2.44
N LEU A 180 21.54 -10.60 -2.08
CA LEU A 180 20.89 -11.89 -1.82
C LEU A 180 20.69 -12.08 -0.31
N HIS A 181 19.74 -11.35 0.27
CA HIS A 181 19.66 -11.11 1.73
C HIS A 181 19.72 -12.40 2.55
N TYR A 182 18.85 -13.37 2.26
CA TYR A 182 18.75 -14.61 3.01
C TYR A 182 20.01 -15.49 2.87
N GLU A 183 20.50 -15.68 1.64
CA GLU A 183 21.70 -16.47 1.36
C GLU A 183 22.96 -15.85 1.95
N ARG A 184 23.05 -14.51 1.97
CA ARG A 184 24.14 -13.79 2.63
C ARG A 184 24.18 -14.07 4.13
N ARG A 185 23.03 -14.04 4.81
CA ARG A 185 22.96 -14.33 6.24
C ARG A 185 23.36 -15.78 6.55
N ILE A 186 22.98 -16.72 5.68
CA ILE A 186 23.48 -18.11 5.75
C ILE A 186 24.99 -18.14 5.58
N ALA A 187 25.52 -17.49 4.54
CA ALA A 187 26.95 -17.47 4.25
C ALA A 187 27.77 -16.90 5.41
N GLU A 188 27.31 -15.79 6.00
CA GLU A 188 27.92 -15.17 7.18
C GLU A 188 27.96 -16.14 8.37
N ALA A 189 26.89 -16.88 8.64
CA ALA A 189 26.82 -17.83 9.76
C ALA A 189 27.71 -19.08 9.57
N PHE A 190 28.01 -19.45 8.32
CA PHE A 190 28.78 -20.66 7.98
C PHE A 190 30.20 -20.37 7.50
N GLY A 191 30.59 -19.10 7.37
CA GLY A 191 31.90 -18.71 6.84
C GLY A 191 32.04 -18.99 5.34
N ILE A 192 30.94 -19.04 4.60
CA ILE A 192 30.98 -19.19 3.13
C ILE A 192 31.38 -17.83 2.54
N PRO A 193 32.37 -17.79 1.63
CA PRO A 193 32.76 -16.53 0.99
C PRO A 193 31.59 -15.85 0.27
N ILE A 194 31.41 -14.56 0.53
CA ILE A 194 30.47 -13.70 -0.19
C ILE A 194 31.26 -13.00 -1.30
N ASP A 195 30.85 -13.20 -2.55
CA ASP A 195 31.41 -12.44 -3.65
C ASP A 195 30.79 -11.05 -3.67
N THR A 196 31.64 -10.04 -3.72
CA THR A 196 31.28 -8.61 -3.85
C THR A 196 31.92 -7.98 -5.09
N LEU A 197 32.70 -8.75 -5.84
CA LEU A 197 33.59 -8.29 -6.91
C LEU A 197 33.03 -8.63 -8.30
N GLU A 198 32.26 -9.72 -8.43
CA GLU A 198 31.70 -10.13 -9.71
C GLU A 198 30.66 -9.11 -10.23
N ASN A 199 30.94 -8.54 -11.40
CA ASN A 199 30.04 -7.64 -12.11
C ASN A 199 29.32 -8.42 -13.21
N VAL A 200 28.04 -8.68 -13.01
CA VAL A 200 27.21 -9.37 -13.99
C VAL A 200 26.19 -8.37 -14.53
N GLY A 201 26.30 -8.02 -15.82
CA GLY A 201 25.36 -7.09 -16.45
C GLY A 201 25.39 -5.65 -15.90
N GLY A 202 26.54 -5.18 -15.38
CA GLY A 202 26.72 -3.80 -14.93
C GLY A 202 26.40 -3.53 -13.45
N LYS A 203 25.88 -4.52 -12.72
CA LYS A 203 25.67 -4.46 -11.27
C LYS A 203 26.52 -5.52 -10.56
N ARG A 204 27.04 -5.16 -9.39
CA ARG A 204 27.74 -6.09 -8.50
C ARG A 204 26.71 -6.91 -7.75
N VAL A 205 26.68 -8.22 -8.00
CA VAL A 205 25.86 -9.14 -7.21
C VAL A 205 26.61 -9.40 -5.91
N VAL A 206 25.95 -9.19 -4.78
CA VAL A 206 26.48 -9.39 -3.44
C VAL A 206 25.83 -10.63 -2.84
N GLY A 207 26.55 -11.74 -2.90
CA GLY A 207 26.06 -13.02 -2.42
C GLY A 207 27.11 -14.13 -2.52
N PRO A 208 26.90 -15.26 -1.82
CA PRO A 208 27.77 -16.42 -1.95
C PRO A 208 27.64 -17.08 -3.33
N ALA A 209 28.68 -17.79 -3.77
CA ALA A 209 28.58 -18.68 -4.92
C ALA A 209 27.57 -19.80 -4.66
N VAL A 210 26.88 -20.25 -5.70
CA VAL A 210 25.97 -21.41 -5.60
C VAL A 210 26.80 -22.67 -5.37
N SER A 211 26.42 -23.47 -4.37
CA SER A 211 27.08 -24.73 -4.04
C SER A 211 26.08 -25.73 -3.44
N PRO A 212 26.34 -27.05 -3.51
CA PRO A 212 25.48 -28.04 -2.85
C PRO A 212 25.31 -27.81 -1.34
N GLU A 213 26.34 -27.28 -0.68
CA GLU A 213 26.27 -26.92 0.73
C GLU A 213 25.31 -25.75 0.96
N LEU A 214 25.41 -24.67 0.17
CA LEU A 214 24.51 -23.53 0.26
C LEU A 214 23.06 -23.95 -0.03
N ASP A 215 22.82 -24.80 -1.02
CA ASP A 215 21.50 -25.31 -1.37
C ASP A 215 20.89 -26.10 -0.20
N ARG A 216 21.69 -26.95 0.45
CA ARG A 216 21.27 -27.70 1.65
C ARG A 216 20.91 -26.75 2.80
N LEU A 217 21.73 -25.74 3.07
CA LEU A 217 21.49 -24.77 4.14
C LEU A 217 20.28 -23.86 3.86
N PHE A 218 20.11 -23.44 2.61
CA PHE A 218 18.95 -22.69 2.15
C PHE A 218 17.66 -23.44 2.44
N VAL A 219 17.61 -24.73 2.04
CA VAL A 219 16.49 -25.64 2.31
C VAL A 219 16.27 -25.88 3.80
N ASP A 220 17.34 -26.04 4.59
CA ASP A 220 17.25 -26.25 6.03
C ASP A 220 16.56 -25.07 6.74
N GLY A 221 16.92 -23.83 6.39
CA GLY A 221 16.25 -22.67 6.94
C GLY A 221 14.82 -22.47 6.42
N LEU A 222 14.52 -22.82 5.16
CA LEU A 222 13.13 -22.81 4.66
C LEU A 222 12.23 -23.79 5.43
N ARG A 223 12.76 -24.95 5.82
CA ARG A 223 12.03 -25.90 6.68
C ARG A 223 11.70 -25.30 8.04
N GLN A 224 12.60 -24.51 8.62
CA GLN A 224 12.34 -23.83 9.89
C GLN A 224 11.25 -22.77 9.76
N ILE A 225 11.28 -21.95 8.69
CA ILE A 225 10.22 -20.96 8.42
C ILE A 225 8.86 -21.67 8.29
N ARG A 226 8.80 -22.73 7.46
CA ARG A 226 7.56 -23.49 7.26
C ARG A 226 7.04 -24.11 8.56
N HIS A 227 7.91 -24.83 9.27
CA HIS A 227 7.56 -25.50 10.51
C HIS A 227 7.04 -24.50 11.55
N HIS A 228 7.72 -23.36 11.68
CA HIS A 228 7.31 -22.31 12.61
C HIS A 228 5.95 -21.72 12.23
N TRP A 229 5.72 -21.43 10.94
CA TRP A 229 4.42 -20.93 10.46
C TRP A 229 3.27 -21.90 10.79
N GLU A 230 3.48 -23.20 10.59
CA GLU A 230 2.51 -24.25 10.90
C GLU A 230 2.27 -24.40 12.40
N VAL A 231 3.33 -24.44 13.21
CA VAL A 231 3.23 -24.61 14.68
C VAL A 231 2.54 -23.42 15.33
N LYS A 232 2.83 -22.21 14.87
CA LYS A 232 2.15 -20.99 15.33
C LYS A 232 0.69 -20.91 14.83
N GLY A 233 0.37 -21.62 13.76
CA GLY A 233 -0.98 -21.66 13.20
C GLY A 233 -1.42 -20.32 12.62
N TYR A 234 -0.49 -19.58 11.98
CA TYR A 234 -0.81 -18.28 11.41
C TYR A 234 -1.88 -18.39 10.32
N PRO A 235 -3.01 -17.65 10.42
CA PRO A 235 -4.13 -17.79 9.49
C PRO A 235 -3.88 -17.10 8.15
N GLN A 236 -2.90 -16.19 8.06
CA GLN A 236 -2.52 -15.52 6.84
C GLN A 236 -1.85 -16.51 5.89
N GLU A 237 -2.00 -16.26 4.60
CA GLU A 237 -1.19 -16.93 3.60
C GLU A 237 0.26 -16.43 3.66
N LEU A 238 1.21 -17.37 3.71
CA LEU A 238 2.63 -17.10 3.47
C LEU A 238 2.91 -17.09 1.97
N VAL A 239 3.50 -16.00 1.50
CA VAL A 239 3.97 -15.83 0.11
C VAL A 239 5.46 -15.52 0.15
N VAL A 240 6.24 -16.05 -0.79
CA VAL A 240 7.69 -15.80 -0.86
C VAL A 240 8.05 -15.07 -2.14
N LEU A 241 8.81 -13.99 -1.99
CA LEU A 241 9.53 -13.36 -3.08
C LEU A 241 10.98 -13.82 -2.99
N ILE A 242 11.48 -14.52 -4.01
CA ILE A 242 12.86 -15.01 -4.02
C ILE A 242 13.81 -13.83 -4.20
N TYR A 243 13.68 -13.12 -5.32
CA TYR A 243 14.41 -11.90 -5.58
C TYR A 243 13.47 -10.84 -6.15
N ASP A 244 13.69 -9.59 -5.75
CA ASP A 244 13.00 -8.43 -6.29
C ASP A 244 13.66 -8.01 -7.59
N GLU A 245 12.84 -7.85 -8.63
CA GLU A 245 13.24 -7.48 -9.99
C GLU A 245 14.49 -8.22 -10.53
N PRO A 246 14.61 -9.56 -10.39
CA PRO A 246 15.79 -10.28 -10.86
C PRO A 246 15.95 -10.02 -12.34
N THR A 247 17.18 -9.75 -12.80
CA THR A 247 17.48 -9.65 -14.25
C THR A 247 18.15 -10.94 -14.74
N GLU A 248 18.63 -10.98 -15.98
CA GLU A 248 19.22 -12.15 -16.64
C GLU A 248 20.34 -12.77 -15.80
N ARG A 249 21.05 -11.92 -15.06
CA ARG A 249 22.13 -12.29 -14.13
C ARG A 249 21.69 -13.18 -12.97
N LEU A 250 20.42 -13.12 -12.55
CA LEU A 250 19.88 -13.90 -11.44
C LEU A 250 18.80 -14.88 -11.86
N LEU A 251 18.33 -14.90 -13.10
CA LEU A 251 17.21 -15.78 -13.50
C LEU A 251 17.49 -17.27 -13.25
N ALA A 252 18.67 -17.76 -13.63
CA ALA A 252 19.01 -19.17 -13.42
C ALA A 252 19.09 -19.51 -11.91
N ARG A 253 19.64 -18.59 -11.11
CA ARG A 253 19.70 -18.74 -9.66
C ARG A 253 18.30 -18.68 -9.05
N CYS A 254 17.46 -17.75 -9.49
CA CYS A 254 16.07 -17.59 -9.07
C CYS A 254 15.27 -18.87 -9.32
N LYS A 255 15.41 -19.47 -10.51
CA LYS A 255 14.78 -20.76 -10.85
C LYS A 255 15.24 -21.88 -9.94
N ASN A 256 16.55 -21.99 -9.68
CA ASN A 256 17.06 -22.98 -8.75
C ASN A 256 16.49 -22.78 -7.32
N ARG A 257 16.45 -21.54 -6.81
CA ARG A 257 15.86 -21.25 -5.48
C ARG A 257 14.37 -21.50 -5.44
N TYR A 258 13.66 -21.26 -6.54
CA TYR A 258 12.25 -21.63 -6.70
C TYR A 258 12.07 -23.13 -6.57
N ASP A 259 12.87 -23.92 -7.29
CA ASP A 259 12.78 -25.39 -7.24
C ASP A 259 13.07 -25.92 -5.83
N LEU A 260 14.11 -25.41 -5.18
CA LEU A 260 14.43 -25.76 -3.78
C LEU A 260 13.29 -25.38 -2.83
N LEU A 261 12.69 -24.20 -2.97
CA LEU A 261 11.55 -23.77 -2.17
C LEU A 261 10.38 -24.74 -2.34
N LYS A 262 10.06 -25.13 -3.58
CA LYS A 262 8.95 -26.04 -3.86
C LYS A 262 9.17 -27.46 -3.32
N THR A 263 10.42 -27.87 -3.02
CA THR A 263 10.67 -29.14 -2.32
C THR A 263 10.24 -29.13 -0.84
N VAL A 264 10.15 -27.94 -0.23
CA VAL A 264 9.81 -27.77 1.20
C VAL A 264 8.40 -27.23 1.38
N MET A 265 8.01 -26.30 0.52
CA MET A 265 6.75 -25.56 0.61
C MET A 265 6.04 -25.57 -0.77
N PRO A 266 5.58 -26.75 -1.25
CA PRO A 266 5.02 -26.89 -2.59
C PRO A 266 3.76 -26.04 -2.82
N ASP A 267 3.02 -25.76 -1.75
CA ASP A 267 1.78 -24.97 -1.70
C ASP A 267 2.02 -23.45 -1.63
N THR A 268 3.23 -23.01 -1.24
CA THR A 268 3.52 -21.59 -1.02
C THR A 268 3.67 -20.87 -2.36
N ARG A 269 2.85 -19.84 -2.60
CA ARG A 269 2.93 -19.04 -3.84
C ARG A 269 4.20 -18.20 -3.88
N VAL A 270 4.76 -18.08 -5.08
CA VAL A 270 5.95 -17.27 -5.34
C VAL A 270 5.58 -15.97 -6.05
N TYR A 271 5.97 -14.85 -5.44
CA TYR A 271 5.76 -13.48 -5.89
C TYR A 271 6.83 -13.12 -6.95
N GLY A 272 6.44 -13.07 -8.22
CA GLY A 272 7.34 -12.80 -9.34
C GLY A 272 7.26 -11.34 -9.80
N VAL A 273 8.30 -10.56 -9.53
CA VAL A 273 8.36 -9.13 -9.91
C VAL A 273 8.84 -8.99 -11.34
N VAL A 274 7.94 -8.54 -12.21
CA VAL A 274 8.20 -8.45 -13.66
C VAL A 274 8.38 -7.01 -14.17
N MET A 275 8.28 -6.04 -13.26
CA MET A 275 8.34 -4.61 -13.56
C MET A 275 7.30 -4.22 -14.62
N ASN A 276 7.73 -3.56 -15.70
CA ASN A 276 6.93 -3.11 -16.83
C ASN A 276 7.26 -3.87 -18.12
N ARG A 277 7.66 -5.14 -18.01
CA ARG A 277 8.26 -5.90 -19.13
C ARG A 277 7.52 -7.22 -19.34
N ARG A 278 6.68 -7.29 -20.39
CA ARG A 278 6.02 -8.53 -20.81
C ARG A 278 7.01 -9.68 -21.06
N GLU A 279 8.06 -9.43 -21.83
CA GLU A 279 9.07 -10.45 -22.17
C GLU A 279 9.72 -11.03 -20.89
N TRP A 280 9.89 -10.18 -19.88
CA TRP A 280 10.39 -10.59 -18.58
C TRP A 280 9.40 -11.45 -17.81
N ALA A 281 8.12 -11.10 -17.87
CA ALA A 281 7.07 -11.94 -17.32
C ALA A 281 7.03 -13.32 -17.99
N GLU A 282 7.22 -13.38 -19.32
CA GLU A 282 7.28 -14.63 -20.09
C GLU A 282 8.48 -15.50 -19.69
N SER A 283 9.66 -14.91 -19.46
CA SER A 283 10.88 -15.64 -19.09
C SER A 283 10.87 -16.21 -17.66
N MET A 284 9.95 -15.75 -16.82
CA MET A 284 9.85 -16.16 -15.41
C MET A 284 8.61 -17.01 -15.09
N LEU A 285 7.81 -17.41 -16.09
CA LEU A 285 6.54 -18.14 -15.89
C LEU A 285 6.68 -19.47 -15.14
N ASP A 286 7.84 -20.11 -15.23
CA ASP A 286 8.15 -21.40 -14.59
C ASP A 286 8.74 -21.26 -13.18
N GLN A 287 8.90 -20.04 -12.69
CA GLN A 287 9.51 -19.71 -11.39
C GLN A 287 8.71 -18.68 -10.57
N MET A 288 7.42 -18.51 -10.88
CA MET A 288 6.49 -17.70 -10.10
C MET A 288 5.07 -18.27 -10.13
N ASP A 289 4.26 -17.94 -9.14
CA ASP A 289 2.82 -18.24 -9.13
C ASP A 289 1.96 -16.98 -9.31
N ILE A 290 2.55 -15.81 -9.07
CA ILE A 290 1.91 -14.50 -9.14
C ILE A 290 2.79 -13.58 -9.99
N ILE A 291 2.22 -13.03 -11.06
CA ILE A 291 2.84 -11.97 -11.85
C ILE A 291 2.58 -10.63 -11.15
N VAL A 292 3.64 -9.95 -10.73
CA VAL A 292 3.56 -8.66 -10.04
C VAL A 292 4.21 -7.56 -10.86
N ALA A 293 3.38 -6.64 -11.35
CA ALA A 293 3.78 -5.63 -12.33
C ALA A 293 3.75 -4.20 -11.77
N ASN A 294 4.64 -3.32 -12.24
CA ASN A 294 4.58 -1.87 -12.02
C ASN A 294 4.35 -1.07 -13.33
N GLY A 295 4.23 -1.76 -14.46
CA GLY A 295 3.84 -1.22 -15.76
C GLY A 295 3.48 -2.33 -16.73
N ASP A 296 3.20 -1.98 -17.98
CA ASP A 296 2.67 -2.90 -19.01
C ASP A 296 1.57 -3.84 -18.47
N PHE A 297 0.64 -3.25 -17.70
CA PHE A 297 -0.35 -3.98 -16.93
C PHE A 297 -1.27 -4.83 -17.82
N VAL A 298 -1.59 -4.36 -19.02
CA VAL A 298 -2.42 -5.10 -19.97
C VAL A 298 -1.73 -6.40 -20.36
N ALA A 299 -0.48 -6.32 -20.84
CA ALA A 299 0.22 -7.52 -21.29
C ALA A 299 0.48 -8.50 -20.13
N CYS A 300 0.86 -7.99 -18.96
CA CYS A 300 1.08 -8.82 -17.78
C CYS A 300 -0.20 -9.51 -17.30
N ARG A 301 -1.35 -8.81 -17.29
CA ARG A 301 -2.65 -9.38 -16.94
C ARG A 301 -3.08 -10.47 -17.92
N GLU A 302 -3.00 -10.20 -19.22
CA GLU A 302 -3.36 -11.21 -20.23
C GLU A 302 -2.46 -12.44 -20.16
N LEU A 303 -1.17 -12.25 -19.86
CA LEU A 303 -0.24 -13.35 -19.64
C LEU A 303 -0.60 -14.15 -18.38
N ALA A 304 -0.92 -13.46 -17.28
CA ALA A 304 -1.33 -14.12 -16.04
C ALA A 304 -2.57 -15.00 -16.27
N LYS A 305 -3.58 -14.45 -16.93
CA LYS A 305 -4.81 -15.17 -17.30
C LYS A 305 -4.53 -16.36 -18.21
N LYS A 306 -3.69 -16.20 -19.23
CA LYS A 306 -3.32 -17.26 -20.17
C LYS A 306 -2.65 -18.44 -19.49
N HIS A 307 -1.85 -18.19 -18.45
CA HIS A 307 -1.05 -19.19 -17.76
C HIS A 307 -1.59 -19.58 -16.37
N GLY A 308 -2.78 -19.12 -16.00
CA GLY A 308 -3.40 -19.42 -14.70
C GLY A 308 -2.62 -18.90 -13.50
N LYS A 309 -1.92 -17.77 -13.66
CA LYS A 309 -1.17 -17.09 -12.58
C LYS A 309 -2.02 -16.03 -11.92
N GLY A 310 -1.72 -15.71 -10.65
CA GLY A 310 -2.27 -14.52 -10.00
C GLY A 310 -1.72 -13.24 -10.63
N PHE A 311 -2.49 -12.15 -10.61
CA PHE A 311 -2.05 -10.85 -11.14
C PHE A 311 -2.15 -9.74 -10.10
N TRP A 312 -0.99 -9.28 -9.62
CA TRP A 312 -0.87 -8.18 -8.67
C TRP A 312 -0.15 -6.99 -9.30
N ILE A 313 -0.35 -5.80 -8.74
CA ILE A 313 0.34 -4.59 -9.17
C ILE A 313 0.99 -3.87 -7.99
N TYR A 314 2.04 -3.10 -8.26
CA TYR A 314 2.64 -2.22 -7.27
C TYR A 314 3.02 -0.84 -7.84
N GLY A 315 3.42 0.08 -6.98
CA GLY A 315 3.96 1.38 -7.38
C GLY A 315 4.30 2.26 -6.20
N THR A 316 4.68 3.51 -6.46
CA THR A 316 4.92 4.50 -5.39
C THR A 316 3.63 5.25 -5.02
N LEU A 317 3.62 5.93 -3.87
CA LEU A 317 2.47 6.75 -3.46
C LEU A 317 2.42 8.12 -4.18
N GLY A 318 3.54 8.84 -4.21
CA GLY A 318 3.63 10.14 -4.89
C GLY A 318 2.97 11.29 -4.13
N ASN A 319 1.69 11.55 -4.38
CA ASN A 319 0.90 12.54 -3.65
C ASN A 319 -0.50 11.95 -3.36
N VAL A 320 -1.33 12.64 -2.57
CA VAL A 320 -2.69 12.15 -2.21
C VAL A 320 -3.46 11.60 -3.41
N TYR A 321 -3.47 12.35 -4.51
CA TYR A 321 -4.19 11.98 -5.72
C TYR A 321 -3.60 10.75 -6.38
N THR A 322 -2.27 10.74 -6.55
CA THR A 322 -1.56 9.65 -7.21
C THR A 322 -1.69 8.37 -6.40
N ALA A 323 -1.62 8.46 -5.08
CA ALA A 323 -1.84 7.34 -4.16
C ALA A 323 -3.26 6.79 -4.33
N ARG A 324 -4.28 7.66 -4.26
CA ARG A 324 -5.68 7.28 -4.46
C ARG A 324 -5.93 6.61 -5.82
N TYR A 325 -5.43 7.21 -6.89
CA TYR A 325 -5.56 6.67 -8.24
C TYR A 325 -4.90 5.29 -8.38
N ARG A 326 -3.66 5.14 -7.88
CA ARG A 326 -2.87 3.92 -8.03
C ARG A 326 -3.40 2.76 -7.19
N MET A 327 -3.83 3.04 -5.96
CA MET A 327 -4.37 2.03 -5.04
C MET A 327 -5.82 1.68 -5.36
N GLY A 328 -6.62 2.63 -5.87
CA GLY A 328 -8.02 2.41 -6.21
C GLY A 328 -8.27 2.18 -7.69
N CYS A 329 -8.42 3.28 -8.43
CA CYS A 329 -8.90 3.28 -9.81
C CYS A 329 -8.09 2.39 -10.76
N ARG A 330 -6.75 2.44 -10.66
CA ARG A 330 -5.85 1.65 -11.50
C ARG A 330 -5.93 0.16 -11.18
N ALA A 331 -5.97 -0.20 -9.91
CA ALA A 331 -6.09 -1.59 -9.48
C ALA A 331 -7.41 -2.20 -9.97
N TRP A 332 -8.50 -1.45 -9.83
CA TRP A 332 -9.80 -1.88 -10.37
C TRP A 332 -9.79 -2.01 -11.89
N HIS A 333 -9.28 -1.00 -12.62
CA HIS A 333 -9.23 -1.00 -14.08
C HIS A 333 -8.55 -2.25 -14.66
N PHE A 334 -7.46 -2.69 -14.04
CA PHE A 334 -6.68 -3.83 -14.50
C PHE A 334 -7.06 -5.16 -13.86
N ASP A 335 -8.18 -5.24 -13.13
CA ASP A 335 -8.63 -6.49 -12.50
C ASP A 335 -7.56 -7.13 -11.61
N ALA A 336 -6.76 -6.31 -10.92
CA ALA A 336 -5.71 -6.83 -10.05
C ALA A 336 -6.32 -7.57 -8.86
N GLU A 337 -5.71 -8.68 -8.44
CA GLU A 337 -6.09 -9.40 -7.22
C GLU A 337 -5.46 -8.74 -5.98
N GLY A 338 -4.32 -8.06 -6.17
CA GLY A 338 -3.59 -7.38 -5.12
C GLY A 338 -2.94 -6.09 -5.63
N VAL A 339 -2.90 -5.07 -4.78
CA VAL A 339 -2.23 -3.80 -5.04
C VAL A 339 -1.35 -3.41 -3.85
N PHE A 340 -0.07 -3.22 -4.12
CA PHE A 340 0.92 -2.85 -3.12
C PHE A 340 1.54 -1.48 -3.40
N PHE A 341 2.11 -0.84 -2.38
CA PHE A 341 2.93 0.35 -2.59
C PHE A 341 4.25 0.35 -1.85
N TRP A 342 5.24 0.97 -2.49
CA TRP A 342 6.51 1.40 -1.92
C TRP A 342 6.39 2.89 -1.55
N MET A 343 6.45 3.32 -0.28
CA MET A 343 6.87 2.57 0.91
C MET A 343 6.16 3.04 2.20
N TYR A 344 5.97 2.13 3.17
CA TYR A 344 5.26 2.43 4.42
C TYR A 344 6.09 3.20 5.45
N ASN A 345 7.23 2.63 5.86
CA ASN A 345 8.06 3.09 7.00
C ASN A 345 9.59 3.01 6.74
N TYR A 346 10.03 3.05 5.49
CA TYR A 346 11.47 3.00 5.14
C TYR A 346 12.18 4.36 5.36
N TRP A 347 12.13 4.88 6.59
CA TRP A 347 12.57 6.24 6.92
C TRP A 347 14.05 6.49 6.67
N SER A 348 14.89 5.48 6.82
CA SER A 348 16.33 5.57 6.53
C SER A 348 16.65 5.64 5.04
N TYR A 349 15.76 5.12 4.19
CA TYR A 349 15.92 5.16 2.74
C TYR A 349 15.41 6.47 2.15
N ASP A 350 14.17 6.84 2.48
CA ASP A 350 13.56 8.09 2.06
C ASP A 350 12.65 8.65 3.18
N PRO A 351 13.16 9.60 3.98
CA PRO A 351 12.44 10.14 5.13
C PRO A 351 11.26 11.04 4.75
N ASP A 352 11.01 11.30 3.46
CA ASP A 352 9.91 12.17 3.01
C ASP A 352 8.89 11.47 2.11
N ALA A 353 9.20 10.29 1.56
CA ALA A 353 8.30 9.54 0.69
C ALA A 353 7.56 8.36 1.37
N CYS A 354 7.64 8.24 2.71
CA CYS A 354 6.94 7.21 3.47
C CYS A 354 5.44 7.51 3.66
N ALA A 355 4.63 6.47 3.86
CA ALA A 355 3.20 6.62 4.16
C ALA A 355 2.97 7.25 5.55
N VAL A 356 3.79 6.85 6.52
CA VAL A 356 3.67 7.28 7.92
C VAL A 356 5.04 7.61 8.50
N TYR A 357 5.05 8.34 9.62
CA TYR A 357 6.26 8.73 10.35
C TYR A 357 6.07 8.52 11.85
N PRO A 358 7.13 8.25 12.62
CA PRO A 358 7.01 8.15 14.07
C PRO A 358 6.72 9.54 14.67
N HIS A 359 5.86 9.59 15.69
CA HIS A 359 5.71 10.81 16.47
C HIS A 359 6.99 11.03 17.32
N PRO A 360 7.55 12.25 17.37
CA PRO A 360 8.85 12.51 17.99
C PRO A 360 8.89 12.22 19.50
N GLU A 361 7.74 12.28 20.16
CA GLU A 361 7.63 12.12 21.63
C GLU A 361 6.87 10.86 22.07
N ASP A 362 6.17 10.18 21.15
CA ASP A 362 5.31 9.03 21.50
C ASP A 362 5.34 7.97 20.40
N PRO A 363 6.16 6.92 20.54
CA PRO A 363 6.29 5.90 19.49
C PRO A 363 4.99 5.15 19.19
N ASN A 364 4.01 5.14 20.11
CA ASN A 364 2.70 4.52 19.86
C ASN A 364 1.79 5.34 18.94
N LYS A 365 2.15 6.60 18.70
CA LYS A 365 1.46 7.49 17.77
C LYS A 365 2.26 7.60 16.48
N LEU A 366 1.56 7.41 15.38
CA LEU A 366 2.10 7.70 14.06
C LEU A 366 1.59 9.04 13.55
N ILE A 367 2.42 9.70 12.78
CA ILE A 367 2.08 10.87 11.97
C ILE A 367 1.75 10.34 10.57
N ARG A 368 0.52 10.57 10.13
CA ARG A 368 0.08 10.19 8.78
C ARG A 368 0.60 11.16 7.74
N SER A 369 0.82 10.69 6.51
CA SER A 369 1.01 11.57 5.36
C SER A 369 -0.30 11.85 4.61
N THR A 370 -0.34 12.92 3.83
CA THR A 370 -1.44 13.18 2.87
C THR A 370 -1.55 12.07 1.82
N MET A 371 -0.43 11.45 1.44
CA MET A 371 -0.40 10.28 0.55
C MET A 371 -1.13 9.09 1.16
N TRP A 372 -0.97 8.86 2.46
CA TRP A 372 -1.60 7.76 3.19
C TRP A 372 -3.12 7.89 3.26
N GLU A 373 -3.63 9.11 3.44
CA GLU A 373 -5.06 9.39 3.30
C GLU A 373 -5.54 9.17 1.85
N GLY A 374 -4.68 9.39 0.85
CA GLY A 374 -4.91 8.98 -0.53
C GLY A 374 -5.08 7.46 -0.68
N VAL A 375 -4.26 6.66 0.01
CA VAL A 375 -4.40 5.19 0.04
C VAL A 375 -5.76 4.81 0.60
N ARG A 376 -6.16 5.37 1.76
CA ARG A 376 -7.49 5.12 2.36
C ARG A 376 -8.61 5.36 1.35
N GLU A 377 -8.58 6.53 0.69
CA GLU A 377 -9.61 6.87 -0.30
C GLU A 377 -9.58 5.94 -1.52
N GLY A 378 -8.40 5.48 -1.94
CA GLY A 378 -8.25 4.50 -3.02
C GLY A 378 -8.86 3.15 -2.64
N MET A 379 -8.64 2.69 -1.40
CA MET A 379 -9.28 1.47 -0.90
C MET A 379 -10.80 1.63 -0.76
N ASP A 380 -11.28 2.82 -0.39
CA ASP A 380 -12.71 3.13 -0.40
C ASP A 380 -13.27 3.12 -1.83
N ASP A 381 -12.56 3.66 -2.82
CA ASP A 381 -12.96 3.59 -4.25
C ASP A 381 -13.16 2.13 -4.71
N LEU A 382 -12.27 1.22 -4.29
CA LEU A 382 -12.42 -0.22 -4.57
C LEU A 382 -13.68 -0.81 -3.94
N ARG A 383 -14.06 -0.35 -2.74
CA ARG A 383 -15.29 -0.78 -2.06
C ARG A 383 -16.54 -0.26 -2.77
N TYR A 384 -16.51 0.97 -3.30
CA TYR A 384 -17.60 1.48 -4.16
C TYR A 384 -17.76 0.59 -5.40
N SER A 385 -16.68 0.30 -6.11
CA SER A 385 -16.72 -0.56 -7.30
C SER A 385 -17.26 -1.96 -6.97
N ALA A 386 -16.78 -2.57 -5.89
CA ALA A 386 -17.27 -3.89 -5.44
C ALA A 386 -18.77 -3.87 -5.06
N THR A 387 -19.21 -2.79 -4.42
CA THR A 387 -20.64 -2.59 -4.08
C THR A 387 -21.49 -2.53 -5.34
N ALA A 388 -21.09 -1.75 -6.34
CA ALA A 388 -21.79 -1.67 -7.62
C ALA A 388 -21.82 -3.03 -8.32
N GLU A 389 -20.70 -3.74 -8.41
CA GLU A 389 -20.62 -5.07 -9.02
C GLU A 389 -21.54 -6.08 -8.33
N ASN A 390 -21.62 -6.06 -7.00
CA ASN A 390 -22.45 -6.98 -6.23
C ASN A 390 -23.95 -6.64 -6.33
N LEU A 391 -24.31 -5.35 -6.36
CA LEU A 391 -25.68 -4.94 -6.66
C LEU A 391 -26.10 -5.34 -8.08
N ILE A 392 -25.23 -5.13 -9.09
CA ILE A 392 -25.48 -5.56 -10.47
C ILE A 392 -25.73 -7.07 -10.53
N LYS A 393 -24.95 -7.89 -9.80
CA LYS A 393 -25.15 -9.36 -9.74
C LYS A 393 -26.54 -9.72 -9.22
N ARG A 394 -27.07 -8.99 -8.24
CA ARG A 394 -28.38 -9.22 -7.60
C ARG A 394 -29.56 -8.55 -8.32
N ALA A 395 -29.29 -7.61 -9.23
CA ALA A 395 -30.32 -6.85 -9.94
C ALA A 395 -31.16 -7.70 -10.92
N PRO A 396 -32.44 -7.34 -11.16
CA PRO A 396 -33.27 -7.91 -12.21
C PRO A 396 -32.64 -7.78 -13.61
N ALA A 397 -33.00 -8.68 -14.53
CA ALA A 397 -32.36 -8.78 -15.85
C ALA A 397 -32.33 -7.45 -16.64
N GLU A 398 -33.43 -6.69 -16.58
CA GLU A 398 -33.59 -5.40 -17.27
C GLU A 398 -32.60 -4.34 -16.77
N LYS A 399 -32.55 -4.09 -15.45
CA LYS A 399 -31.60 -3.15 -14.83
C LYS A 399 -30.15 -3.65 -14.92
N LYS A 400 -29.93 -4.96 -14.79
CA LYS A 400 -28.59 -5.59 -14.77
C LYS A 400 -27.79 -5.29 -16.03
N ALA A 401 -28.40 -5.44 -17.22
CA ALA A 401 -27.69 -5.23 -18.48
C ALA A 401 -27.27 -3.75 -18.65
N GLN A 402 -28.17 -2.82 -18.33
CA GLN A 402 -27.89 -1.39 -18.41
C GLN A 402 -26.81 -0.96 -17.40
N ALA A 403 -26.93 -1.37 -16.14
CA ALA A 403 -25.97 -1.02 -15.10
C ALA A 403 -24.58 -1.61 -15.37
N ARG A 404 -24.50 -2.86 -15.87
CA ARG A 404 -23.24 -3.45 -16.32
C ARG A 404 -22.61 -2.64 -17.44
N LYS A 405 -23.38 -2.26 -18.47
CA LYS A 405 -22.88 -1.42 -19.57
C LYS A 405 -22.36 -0.07 -19.07
N LYS A 406 -23.07 0.57 -18.14
CA LYS A 406 -22.62 1.83 -17.50
C LYS A 406 -21.31 1.61 -16.74
N LEU A 407 -21.22 0.60 -15.89
CA LEU A 407 -20.03 0.33 -15.08
C LEU A 407 -18.80 0.01 -15.94
N GLU A 408 -18.97 -0.79 -16.99
CA GLU A 408 -17.90 -1.06 -17.97
C GLU A 408 -17.46 0.22 -18.69
N ALA A 409 -18.39 1.12 -19.03
CA ALA A 409 -18.03 2.40 -19.63
C ALA A 409 -17.23 3.29 -18.66
N VAL A 410 -17.58 3.31 -17.37
CA VAL A 410 -16.80 4.00 -16.33
C VAL A 410 -15.39 3.40 -16.25
N LYS A 411 -15.29 2.08 -16.13
CA LYS A 411 -14.01 1.36 -16.02
C LYS A 411 -13.11 1.59 -17.24
N ASN A 412 -13.68 1.58 -18.44
CA ASN A 412 -12.96 1.86 -19.69
C ASN A 412 -12.60 3.35 -19.89
N SER A 413 -13.26 4.26 -19.16
CA SER A 413 -12.89 5.69 -19.16
C SER A 413 -11.60 5.99 -18.40
N ILE A 414 -11.15 5.06 -17.56
CA ILE A 414 -9.92 5.20 -16.76
C ILE A 414 -8.72 5.13 -17.68
N LYS A 415 -7.87 6.17 -17.65
CA LYS A 415 -6.69 6.28 -18.51
C LYS A 415 -5.39 5.97 -17.75
N PRO A 416 -4.85 4.74 -17.84
CA PRO A 416 -3.73 4.28 -17.02
C PRO A 416 -2.36 4.89 -17.35
N GLY A 417 -2.22 5.55 -18.51
CA GLY A 417 -0.96 6.12 -19.00
C GLY A 417 -0.86 7.64 -18.94
N GLU A 418 -1.96 8.36 -18.68
CA GLU A 418 -1.92 9.83 -18.59
C GLU A 418 -1.35 10.24 -17.22
N ARG A 419 -0.08 10.64 -17.22
CA ARG A 419 0.50 11.35 -16.07
C ARG A 419 0.02 12.79 -16.10
N PRO A 420 -0.27 13.41 -14.94
CA PRO A 420 -0.41 14.86 -14.91
C PRO A 420 0.89 15.46 -15.49
N PRO A 421 0.79 16.43 -16.39
CA PRO A 421 1.98 17.06 -16.96
C PRO A 421 2.85 17.68 -15.86
N SER A 422 4.16 17.62 -16.01
CA SER A 422 5.15 18.19 -15.08
C SER A 422 5.87 19.38 -15.71
N GLY A 423 6.01 20.50 -15.00
CA GLY A 423 6.77 21.67 -15.47
C GLY A 423 6.23 23.02 -14.95
N LYS A 424 7.03 24.09 -15.13
CA LYS A 424 6.73 25.45 -14.62
C LYS A 424 5.66 26.23 -15.42
N SER A 425 5.20 25.72 -16.56
CA SER A 425 4.34 26.45 -17.51
C SER A 425 2.89 25.93 -17.58
N LEU A 426 2.39 25.32 -16.51
CA LEU A 426 1.08 24.65 -16.52
C LEU A 426 0.00 25.52 -15.90
N ASP A 427 -1.14 25.63 -16.59
CA ASP A 427 -2.36 26.23 -16.08
C ASP A 427 -3.01 25.29 -15.04
N GLU A 428 -3.38 25.86 -13.89
CA GLU A 428 -4.02 25.22 -12.75
C GLU A 428 -5.27 24.42 -13.17
N GLN A 429 -6.06 24.91 -14.14
CA GLN A 429 -7.26 24.21 -14.62
C GLN A 429 -6.95 22.84 -15.25
N ARG A 430 -5.83 22.72 -15.98
CA ARG A 430 -5.42 21.45 -16.58
C ARG A 430 -4.99 20.45 -15.51
N LEU A 431 -4.33 20.93 -14.46
CA LEU A 431 -3.92 20.09 -13.33
C LEU A 431 -5.14 19.61 -12.53
N LEU A 432 -6.12 20.49 -12.28
CA LEU A 432 -7.37 20.16 -11.57
C LEU A 432 -8.16 19.03 -12.24
N LYS A 433 -8.17 18.97 -13.58
CA LYS A 433 -8.80 17.86 -14.31
C LYS A 433 -8.20 16.51 -13.90
N TYR A 434 -6.87 16.41 -13.85
CA TYR A 434 -6.22 15.20 -13.39
C TYR A 434 -6.58 14.95 -11.94
N TYR A 435 -6.38 15.92 -11.05
CA TYR A 435 -6.67 15.78 -9.60
C TYR A 435 -8.09 15.29 -9.27
N ASN A 436 -9.07 15.55 -10.13
CA ASN A 436 -10.47 15.18 -9.90
C ASN A 436 -10.86 13.80 -10.48
N GLU A 437 -9.95 13.08 -11.13
CA GLU A 437 -10.31 11.87 -11.88
C GLU A 437 -10.85 10.71 -11.00
N PRO A 438 -10.21 10.29 -9.89
CA PRO A 438 -10.80 9.34 -8.94
C PRO A 438 -12.14 9.78 -8.40
N THR A 439 -12.32 11.09 -8.16
CA THR A 439 -13.61 11.63 -7.71
C THR A 439 -14.67 11.50 -8.80
N ARG A 440 -14.35 11.83 -10.06
CA ARG A 440 -15.25 11.62 -11.20
C ARG A 440 -15.66 10.15 -11.32
N ILE A 441 -14.69 9.22 -11.21
CA ILE A 441 -14.93 7.78 -11.28
C ILE A 441 -15.84 7.34 -10.13
N ARG A 442 -15.52 7.71 -8.89
CA ARG A 442 -16.34 7.41 -7.70
C ARG A 442 -17.78 7.90 -7.88
N ASN A 443 -17.99 9.14 -8.31
CA ASN A 443 -19.32 9.70 -8.48
C ASN A 443 -20.13 8.92 -9.53
N GLN A 444 -19.52 8.56 -10.66
CA GLN A 444 -20.21 7.75 -11.67
C GLN A 444 -20.56 6.33 -11.16
N VAL A 445 -19.71 5.74 -10.30
CA VAL A 445 -20.01 4.46 -9.63
C VAL A 445 -21.15 4.64 -8.61
N ILE A 446 -21.15 5.74 -7.86
CA ILE A 446 -22.24 6.11 -6.93
C ILE A 446 -23.57 6.22 -7.68
N ASP A 447 -23.61 6.93 -8.81
CA ASP A 447 -24.84 7.08 -9.61
C ASP A 447 -25.40 5.69 -10.02
N ILE A 448 -24.52 4.76 -10.41
CA ILE A 448 -24.92 3.38 -10.73
C ILE A 448 -25.45 2.64 -9.51
N ILE A 449 -24.86 2.83 -8.33
CA ILE A 449 -25.35 2.24 -7.08
C ILE A 449 -26.75 2.77 -6.78
N LEU A 450 -26.94 4.09 -6.82
CA LEU A 450 -28.23 4.72 -6.52
C LEU A 450 -29.33 4.32 -7.50
N ASP A 451 -29.03 4.13 -8.78
CA ASP A 451 -29.98 3.62 -9.79
C ASP A 451 -30.46 2.17 -9.51
N LEU A 452 -29.65 1.40 -8.78
CA LEU A 452 -29.87 -0.03 -8.50
C LEU A 452 -30.59 -0.29 -7.17
N LEU A 453 -30.50 0.63 -6.22
CA LEU A 453 -31.32 0.64 -5.00
C LEU A 453 -32.78 0.95 -5.36
#